data_AF-A0A973B6Y1-F1
#
_entry.id   AF-A0A973B6Y1-F1
#
_cell.length_a   1.000
_cell.length_b   1.000
_cell.length_c   1.000
_cell.angle_alpha   90.00
_cell.angle_beta   90.00
_cell.angle_gamma   90.00
#
_symmetry.space_group_name_H-M   'P 1'
#
loop_
_entity.id
_entity.type
_entity.pdbx_description
1 polymer ?
#
loop_
_entity_poly.entity_id
_entity_poly.type
_entity_poly.pdbx_seq_one_letter_code
_entity_poly.pdbx_strand_id
1 'polypeptide(L)' 'MPKRTDIKSVLIIGAGPIIIGQACEFDYSGVQACKALREEGYKVILINS' A
#
# COMPACT_ATOMS: atom_id res chain seq x y z
N MET A 1 -1.16 -19.52 0.16
CA MET A 1 -2.40 -19.47 -0.64
C MET A 1 -2.09 -18.76 -1.94
N PRO A 2 -2.66 -19.18 -3.08
CA PRO A 2 -2.45 -18.48 -4.35
C PRO A 2 -3.13 -17.10 -4.34
N LYS A 3 -2.75 -16.25 -5.31
CA LYS A 3 -3.35 -14.93 -5.57
C LYS A 3 -4.88 -15.02 -5.68
N ARG A 4 -5.59 -14.06 -5.07
CA ARG A 4 -7.04 -13.87 -5.19
C ARG A 4 -7.39 -13.41 -6.62
N THR A 5 -8.35 -14.05 -7.27
CA THR A 5 -8.78 -13.71 -8.65
C THR A 5 -10.03 -12.84 -8.71
N ASP A 6 -10.76 -12.73 -7.60
CA ASP A 6 -11.94 -11.88 -7.42
C ASP A 6 -11.60 -10.41 -7.16
N ILE A 7 -10.40 -10.13 -6.64
CA ILE A 7 -9.90 -8.77 -6.42
C ILE A 7 -9.12 -8.31 -7.65
N LYS A 8 -9.46 -7.13 -8.18
CA LYS A 8 -8.74 -6.48 -9.28
C LYS A 8 -8.09 -5.16 -8.89
N SER A 9 -8.64 -4.47 -7.89
CA SER A 9 -8.15 -3.19 -7.39
C SER A 9 -8.00 -3.22 -5.88
N VAL A 10 -6.94 -2.60 -5.38
CA VAL A 10 -6.66 -2.47 -3.94
C VAL A 10 -6.46 -1.01 -3.60
N LEU A 11 -7.18 -0.52 -2.59
CA LEU A 11 -6.94 0.79 -1.98
C LEU A 11 -5.97 0.63 -0.81
N ILE A 12 -4.84 1.32 -0.87
CA ILE A 12 -3.88 1.46 0.23
C ILE A 12 -4.15 2.80 0.92
N ILE A 13 -4.31 2.76 2.24
CA ILE A 13 -4.47 3.95 3.07
C ILE A 13 -3.10 4.26 3.70
N GLY A 14 -2.55 5.42 3.35
CA GLY A 14 -1.31 5.93 3.92
C GLY A 14 -1.50 6.41 5.36
N ALA A 15 -0.38 6.59 6.06
CA ALA A 15 -0.38 6.96 7.48
C ALA A 15 -0.71 8.44 7.74
N GLY A 16 -0.70 9.30 6.71
CA GLY A 16 -0.80 10.74 6.86
C GLY A 16 0.53 11.39 7.25
N PRO A 17 0.52 12.56 7.89
CA PRO A 17 1.74 13.28 8.26
C PRO A 17 2.55 12.54 9.34
N ILE A 18 3.86 12.79 9.34
CA ILE A 18 4.79 12.24 10.35
C ILE A 18 4.50 12.85 11.72
N ILE A 19 4.36 12.00 12.73
CA ILE A 19 4.24 12.37 14.14
C ILE A 19 5.13 11.47 15.02
N ILE A 20 5.36 11.88 16.27
CA ILE A 20 6.08 11.03 17.23
C ILE A 20 5.29 9.72 17.42
N GLY A 21 5.96 8.59 17.18
CA GLY A 21 5.36 7.26 17.23
C GLY A 21 4.70 6.79 15.92
N GLN A 22 4.69 7.63 14.87
CA GLN A 22 4.26 7.26 13.53
C GLN A 22 5.03 8.06 12.48
N ALA A 23 6.17 7.53 12.03
CA ALA A 23 7.11 8.24 11.18
C ALA A 23 7.33 7.55 9.82
N CYS A 24 8.55 7.63 9.30
CA CYS A 24 8.91 7.23 7.94
C CYS A 24 8.75 5.72 7.68
N GLU A 25 8.61 4.89 8.72
CA GLU A 25 8.38 3.45 8.59
C GLU A 25 7.16 3.15 7.71
N PHE A 26 6.12 3.99 7.76
CA PHE A 26 4.91 3.79 6.96
C PHE A 26 5.04 4.22 5.51
N ASP A 27 5.94 5.16 5.20
CA ASP A 27 6.26 5.49 3.82
C ASP A 27 7.04 4.34 3.18
N TYR A 28 8.07 3.85 3.88
CA TYR A 28 8.83 2.67 3.45
C TYR A 28 7.93 1.45 3.23
N SER A 29 7.08 1.10 4.21
CA SER A 29 6.13 -0.01 4.08
C SER A 29 5.08 0.23 3.00
N GLY A 30 4.56 1.45 2.87
CA GLY A 30 3.56 1.81 1.86
C GLY A 30 4.09 1.66 0.43
N VAL A 31 5.32 2.11 0.18
CA VAL A 31 6.01 1.94 -1.11
C VAL A 31 6.24 0.46 -1.42
N GLN A 32 6.68 -0.33 -0.44
CA GLN A 32 6.85 -1.78 -0.63
C GLN A 32 5.53 -2.48 -0.94
N ALA A 33 4.45 -2.14 -0.23
CA ALA A 33 3.12 -2.68 -0.49
C ALA A 33 2.63 -2.32 -1.90
N CYS A 34 2.81 -1.07 -2.34
CA CYS A 34 2.49 -0.64 -3.69
C CYS A 34 3.26 -1.46 -4.74
N LYS A 35 4.56 -1.65 -4.52
CA LYS A 35 5.42 -2.40 -5.44
C LYS A 35 4.98 -3.86 -5.55
N ALA A 36 4.81 -4.54 -4.41
CA ALA A 36 4.41 -5.95 -4.38
C ALA A 36 3.05 -6.18 -5.06
N LEU A 37 2.06 -5.34 -4.79
CA LEU A 37 0.73 -5.49 -5.40
C LEU A 37 0.74 -5.17 -6.91
N ARG A 38 1.60 -4.25 -7.37
CA ARG A 38 1.77 -3.98 -8.80
C ARG A 38 2.46 -5.14 -9.52
N GLU A 39 3.47 -5.75 -8.92
CA GLU A 39 4.15 -6.95 -9.45
C GLU A 39 3.20 -8.14 -9.57
N GLU A 40 2.28 -8.27 -8.61
CA GLU A 40 1.19 -9.25 -8.66
C GLU A 40 0.06 -8.85 -9.65
N GLY A 41 0.14 -7.69 -10.32
CA GLY A 41 -0.82 -7.27 -11.34
C GLY A 41 -2.15 -6.73 -10.81
N TYR A 42 -2.19 -6.22 -9.58
CA TYR A 42 -3.35 -5.48 -9.06
C TYR A 42 -3.31 -4.02 -9.49
N LYS A 43 -4.48 -3.41 -9.72
CA LYS A 43 -4.61 -1.96 -9.79
C LYS A 43 -4.49 -1.38 -8.38
N VAL A 44 -3.39 -0.69 -8.10
CA VAL A 44 -3.16 -0.05 -6.80
C VAL A 44 -3.65 1.39 -6.84
N ILE A 45 -4.51 1.75 -5.88
CA ILE A 45 -4.94 3.13 -5.59
C ILE A 45 -4.40 3.44 -4.21
N LEU A 46 -3.71 4.57 -4.04
CA LEU A 46 -3.18 4.97 -2.74
C LEU A 46 -3.72 6.36 -2.39
N ILE A 47 -4.15 6.53 -1.16
CA ILE A 47 -4.47 7.84 -0.60
C ILE A 47 -3.55 8.13 0.58
N ASN A 48 -2.95 9.31 0.56
CA ASN A 48 -2.18 9.86 1.66
C ASN A 48 -2.36 11.39 1.64
N SER A 49 -2.47 12.02 2.80
CA SER A 49 -2.79 13.45 2.96
C SER A 49 -1.57 14.35 2.86
#